data_AF-A0A4V1M0R7-F1
#
_entry.id   AF-A0A4V1M0R7-F1
#
_cell.length_a   1.000
_cell.length_b   1.000
_cell.length_c   1.000
_cell.angle_alpha   90.00
_cell.angle_beta   90.00
_cell.angle_gamma   90.00
#
_symmetry.space_group_name_H-M   'P 1'
#
loop_
_entity.id
_entity.type
_entity.pdbx_description
1 polymer ?
#
loop_
_entity_poly.entity_id
_entity_poly.type
_entity_poly.pdbx_seq_one_letter_code
_entity_poly.pdbx_strand_id
1 'polypeptide(L)'
;MNKPIFLFPTTFIIIIATYLFVFGEIKTLEIIKGEYLSIFALILITSIFFIFKFKLKDYEIIEFIPINNSSLKSLIIFFLIFEVIDFYSEDGFIGMIKLWFLYWVMGLIALILMQTLNYYKNYKLLQRIEK
;
A
#
# COMPACT_ATOMS: atom_id res chain seq x y z
N MET A 1 0.47 -19.90 -13.93
CA MET A 1 0.50 -18.45 -14.20
C MET A 1 -0.34 -17.77 -13.14
N ASN A 2 0.26 -17.02 -12.21
CA ASN A 2 -0.37 -16.01 -11.35
C ASN A 2 0.70 -15.47 -10.39
N LYS A 3 1.58 -14.59 -10.89
CA LYS A 3 2.43 -13.82 -9.98
C LYS A 3 1.61 -12.62 -9.50
N PRO A 4 1.39 -12.44 -8.19
CA PRO A 4 0.61 -11.32 -7.65
C PRO A 4 1.25 -9.94 -7.90
N ILE A 5 2.44 -9.90 -8.52
CA ILE A 5 3.19 -8.69 -8.90
C ILE A 5 2.33 -7.69 -9.70
N PHE A 6 1.37 -8.18 -10.49
CA PHE A 6 0.51 -7.32 -11.30
C PHE A 6 -0.72 -6.78 -10.56
N LEU A 7 -1.01 -7.21 -9.33
CA LEU A 7 -2.23 -6.80 -8.63
C LEU A 7 -2.23 -5.29 -8.33
N PHE A 8 -1.19 -4.75 -7.71
CA PHE A 8 -1.12 -3.33 -7.36
C PHE A 8 -1.16 -2.38 -8.58
N PRO A 9 -0.39 -2.62 -9.66
CA PRO A 9 -0.52 -1.83 -10.88
C PRO A 9 -1.90 -1.95 -11.53
N THR A 10 -2.50 -3.14 -11.53
CA THR A 10 -3.82 -3.36 -12.14
C THR A 10 -4.90 -2.61 -11.35
N THR A 11 -4.90 -2.70 -10.01
CA THR A 11 -5.87 -1.98 -9.19
C THR A 11 -5.69 -0.47 -9.31
N PHE A 12 -4.46 0.03 -9.43
CA PHE A 12 -4.19 1.44 -9.71
C PHE A 12 -4.85 1.89 -11.01
N ILE A 13 -4.62 1.15 -12.11
CA ILE A 13 -5.21 1.47 -13.42
C ILE A 13 -6.75 1.47 -13.33
N ILE A 14 -7.34 0.49 -12.63
CA ILE A 14 -8.80 0.40 -12.44
C ILE A 14 -9.33 1.62 -11.67
N ILE A 15 -8.66 2.03 -10.59
CA ILE A 15 -9.06 3.20 -9.81
C ILE A 15 -9.00 4.46 -10.69
N ILE A 16 -7.89 4.68 -11.39
CA ILE A 16 -7.73 5.85 -12.26
C ILE A 16 -8.75 5.86 -13.40
N ALA A 17 -8.97 4.72 -14.06
CA ALA A 17 -9.98 4.59 -15.11
C ALA A 17 -11.39 4.89 -14.58
N THR A 18 -11.72 4.40 -13.38
CA THR A 18 -13.00 4.68 -12.72
C THR A 18 -13.13 6.16 -12.40
N TYR A 19 -12.07 6.81 -11.90
CA TYR A 19 -12.10 8.23 -11.57
C TYR A 19 -12.28 9.11 -12.81
N LEU A 20 -11.56 8.80 -13.88
CA LEU A 20 -11.70 9.49 -15.16
C LEU A 20 -13.12 9.35 -15.72
N PHE A 21 -13.73 8.16 -15.61
CA PHE A 21 -15.08 7.90 -16.08
C PHE A 21 -16.16 8.57 -15.22
N VAL A 22 -16.04 8.52 -13.89
CA VAL A 22 -17.07 8.98 -12.95
C VAL A 22 -16.94 10.49 -12.65
N PHE A 23 -15.72 10.99 -12.48
CA PHE A 23 -15.46 12.36 -12.03
C PHE A 23 -14.91 13.28 -13.13
N GLY A 24 -14.34 12.72 -14.20
CA GLY A 24 -13.63 13.47 -15.22
C GLY A 24 -12.20 13.84 -14.80
N GLU A 25 -11.43 14.38 -15.74
CA GLU A 25 -9.99 14.62 -15.59
C GLU A 25 -9.64 15.59 -14.45
N ILE A 26 -10.31 16.76 -14.41
CA ILE A 26 -9.98 17.84 -13.46
C ILE A 26 -10.16 17.35 -12.02
N LYS A 27 -11.33 16.77 -11.70
CA LYS A 27 -11.62 16.26 -10.37
C LYS A 27 -10.75 15.07 -10.00
N THR A 28 -10.40 14.20 -10.96
CA THR A 28 -9.45 13.10 -10.72
C THR A 28 -8.10 13.62 -10.23
N LEU A 29 -7.57 14.66 -10.89
CA LEU A 29 -6.33 15.29 -10.47
C LEU A 29 -6.44 15.96 -9.10
N GLU A 30 -7.58 16.60 -8.79
CA GLU A 30 -7.83 17.19 -7.47
C GLU A 30 -7.84 16.13 -6.37
N ILE A 31 -8.52 15.00 -6.59
CA ILE A 31 -8.56 13.89 -5.62
C ILE A 31 -7.14 13.36 -5.36
N ILE A 32 -6.36 13.08 -6.41
CA ILE A 32 -4.99 12.58 -6.26
C ILE A 32 -4.08 13.59 -5.55
N LYS A 33 -4.22 14.88 -5.88
CA LYS A 33 -3.47 15.97 -5.23
C LYS A 33 -3.88 16.16 -3.77
N GLY A 34 -5.14 15.91 -3.42
CA GLY A 34 -5.62 15.96 -2.03
C GLY A 34 -4.85 15.01 -1.13
N GLU A 35 -4.42 13.86 -1.67
CA GLU A 35 -3.66 12.84 -0.94
C GLU A 35 -2.14 13.05 -0.95
N TYR A 36 -1.67 14.28 -1.17
CA TYR A 36 -0.24 14.60 -1.28
C TYR A 36 0.59 14.16 -0.06
N LEU A 37 0.03 14.24 1.16
CA LEU A 37 0.72 13.80 2.38
C LEU A 37 0.95 12.30 2.39
N SER A 38 -0.07 11.53 2.00
CA SER A 38 -0.01 10.07 1.89
C SER A 38 0.99 9.65 0.81
N ILE A 39 0.99 10.33 -0.34
CA ILE A 39 1.97 10.11 -1.41
C ILE A 39 3.39 10.43 -0.92
N PHE A 40 3.57 11.55 -0.21
CA PHE A 40 4.86 11.93 0.35
C PHE A 40 5.38 10.90 1.37
N ALA A 41 4.50 10.42 2.26
CA ALA A 41 4.82 9.35 3.21
C ALA A 41 5.23 8.06 2.50
N LEU A 42 4.53 7.68 1.42
CA LEU A 42 4.89 6.53 0.60
C LEU A 42 6.30 6.67 0.01
N ILE A 43 6.65 7.85 -0.51
CA ILE A 43 7.99 8.13 -1.05
C ILE A 43 9.06 8.00 0.05
N LEU A 44 8.83 8.56 1.25
CA LEU A 44 9.76 8.47 2.37
C LEU A 44 9.99 7.03 2.81
N ILE A 45 8.93 6.25 3.03
CA ILE A 45 9.02 4.85 3.47
C ILE A 45 9.68 4.00 2.39
N THR A 46 9.35 4.22 1.12
CA THR A 46 10.02 3.56 -0.01
C THR A 46 11.51 3.86 -0.05
N SER A 47 11.90 5.10 0.24
CA SER A 47 13.32 5.50 0.29
C SER A 47 14.06 4.77 1.42
N ILE A 48 13.45 4.70 2.61
CA ILE A 48 14.02 3.96 3.75
C ILE A 48 14.14 2.47 3.44
N PHE A 49 13.13 1.88 2.80
CA PHE A 49 13.15 0.50 2.35
C PHE A 49 14.37 0.23 1.46
N PHE A 50 14.60 1.07 0.44
CA PHE A 50 15.75 0.91 -0.45
C PHE A 50 17.08 1.03 0.28
N ILE A 51 17.22 1.95 1.25
CA ILE A 51 18.45 2.07 2.06
C ILE A 51 18.79 0.74 2.74
N PHE A 52 17.83 0.11 3.43
CA PHE A 52 18.10 -1.17 4.09
C PHE A 52 18.29 -2.31 3.09
N LYS A 53 17.55 -2.29 1.98
CA LYS A 53 17.70 -3.28 0.91
C LYS A 53 19.10 -3.25 0.29
N PHE A 54 19.67 -2.07 0.05
CA PHE A 54 21.03 -1.93 -0.47
C PHE A 54 22.08 -2.38 0.55
N LYS A 55 21.92 -2.04 1.83
CA LYS A 55 22.84 -2.47 2.90
C LYS A 55 22.88 -3.99 3.08
N LEU A 56 21.79 -4.69 2.78
CA LEU A 56 21.65 -6.12 2.98
C LEU A 56 21.67 -6.94 1.68
N LYS A 57 22.16 -6.34 0.58
CA LYS A 57 22.12 -6.96 -0.76
C LYS A 57 22.82 -8.33 -0.83
N ASP A 58 23.91 -8.48 -0.08
CA ASP A 58 24.76 -9.68 -0.12
C ASP A 58 24.45 -10.67 1.04
N TYR A 59 23.39 -10.40 1.81
CA TYR A 59 22.99 -11.22 2.96
C TYR A 59 21.66 -11.91 2.70
N GLU A 60 21.50 -13.12 3.25
CA GLU A 60 20.20 -13.79 3.27
C GLU A 60 19.23 -13.05 4.19
N ILE A 61 18.01 -12.82 3.70
CA ILE A 61 16.97 -12.09 4.42
C ILE A 61 16.02 -13.09 5.08
N ILE A 62 15.94 -13.05 6.41
CA ILE A 62 14.97 -13.84 7.18
C ILE A 62 13.66 -13.05 7.29
N GLU A 63 12.54 -13.67 6.95
CA GLU A 63 11.22 -13.06 7.08
C GLU A 63 10.68 -13.23 8.52
N PHE A 64 10.80 -12.19 9.34
CA PHE A 64 10.33 -12.20 10.73
C PHE A 64 8.82 -11.93 10.85
N ILE A 65 8.26 -11.20 9.88
CA ILE A 65 6.85 -10.83 9.79
C ILE A 65 6.35 -11.41 8.46
N PRO A 66 5.52 -12.46 8.48
CA PRO A 66 5.02 -13.09 7.26
C PRO A 66 4.05 -12.15 6.54
N ILE A 67 4.29 -11.89 5.25
CA ILE A 67 3.47 -10.99 4.43
C ILE A 67 2.08 -11.59 4.13
N ASN A 68 1.89 -12.90 4.24
CA ASN A 68 0.73 -13.63 3.69
C ASN A 68 -0.18 -14.37 4.71
N ASN A 69 -0.15 -14.03 6.00
CA ASN A 69 -0.97 -14.77 6.98
C ASN A 69 -2.48 -14.39 7.01
N SER A 70 -2.91 -13.39 6.26
CA SER A 70 -4.32 -12.99 6.21
C SER A 70 -5.10 -13.80 5.17
N SER A 71 -6.17 -14.48 5.59
CA SER A 71 -7.04 -15.21 4.65
C SER A 71 -7.77 -14.24 3.72
N LEU A 72 -7.92 -14.60 2.43
CA LEU A 72 -8.70 -13.84 1.44
C LEU A 72 -10.12 -13.54 1.96
N LYS A 73 -10.73 -14.50 2.67
CA LYS A 73 -12.03 -14.35 3.30
C LYS A 73 -12.07 -13.16 4.27
N SER A 74 -11.06 -13.03 5.13
CA SER A 74 -10.97 -11.92 6.09
C SER A 74 -10.78 -10.59 5.39
N LEU A 75 -9.98 -10.54 4.32
CA LEU A 75 -9.77 -9.32 3.53
C LEU A 75 -11.06 -8.86 2.84
N ILE A 76 -11.83 -9.78 2.28
CA ILE A 76 -13.13 -9.47 1.65
C ILE A 76 -14.13 -8.95 2.68
N ILE A 77 -14.24 -9.60 3.84
CA ILE A 77 -15.15 -9.16 4.90
C ILE A 77 -14.75 -7.76 5.40
N PHE A 78 -13.45 -7.53 5.64
CA PHE A 78 -12.95 -6.23 6.03
C PHE A 78 -13.27 -5.18 4.96
N PHE A 79 -12.98 -5.44 3.70
CA PHE A 79 -13.29 -4.54 2.59
C PHE A 79 -14.78 -4.19 2.53
N LEU A 80 -15.68 -5.18 2.60
CA LEU A 80 -17.13 -4.93 2.57
C LEU A 80 -17.61 -4.06 3.74
N ILE A 81 -17.04 -4.24 4.94
CA ILE A 81 -17.40 -3.41 6.10
C ILE A 81 -17.00 -1.96 5.86
N PHE A 82 -15.79 -1.71 5.34
CA PHE A 82 -15.31 -0.37 5.05
C PHE A 82 -16.15 0.31 3.96
N GLU A 83 -16.45 -0.38 2.85
CA GLU A 83 -17.30 0.18 1.79
C GLU A 83 -18.69 0.59 2.30
N VAL A 84 -19.29 -0.18 3.22
CA VAL A 84 -20.55 0.18 3.85
C VAL A 84 -20.40 1.43 4.72
N ILE A 85 -19.36 1.51 5.55
CA ILE A 85 -19.12 2.66 6.43
C ILE A 85 -18.89 3.93 5.61
N ASP A 86 -18.08 3.83 4.57
CA ASP A 86 -17.72 4.95 3.71
C ASP A 86 -18.93 5.44 2.92
N PHE A 87 -19.78 4.54 2.42
CA PHE A 87 -21.03 4.92 1.77
C PHE A 87 -21.90 5.82 2.65
N TYR A 88 -22.01 5.49 3.94
CA TYR A 88 -22.81 6.30 4.87
C TYR A 88 -22.11 7.58 5.33
N SER A 89 -20.77 7.57 5.39
CA SER A 89 -19.98 8.68 5.93
C SER A 89 -19.59 9.72 4.88
N GLU A 90 -19.50 9.32 3.61
CA GLU A 90 -18.92 10.10 2.51
C GLU A 90 -19.93 10.33 1.37
N ASP A 91 -21.11 10.88 1.69
CA ASP A 91 -22.11 11.30 0.70
C ASP A 91 -22.47 10.23 -0.36
N GLY A 92 -22.52 8.96 0.07
CA GLY A 92 -22.91 7.83 -0.77
C GLY A 92 -21.80 7.30 -1.67
N PHE A 93 -22.18 6.76 -2.84
CA PHE A 93 -21.26 6.08 -3.76
C PHE A 93 -20.11 6.98 -4.23
N ILE A 94 -20.38 8.27 -4.42
CA ILE A 94 -19.39 9.20 -4.97
C ILE A 94 -18.25 9.42 -3.98
N GLY A 95 -18.51 9.73 -2.70
CA GLY A 95 -17.42 9.93 -1.75
C GLY A 95 -16.74 8.64 -1.35
N MET A 96 -17.48 7.53 -1.27
CA MET A 96 -16.89 6.19 -1.11
C MET A 96 -15.83 5.91 -2.19
N ILE A 97 -16.15 6.11 -3.48
CA ILE A 97 -15.20 5.91 -4.58
C ILE A 97 -14.01 6.87 -4.46
N LYS A 98 -14.19 8.12 -4.00
CA LYS A 98 -13.08 9.08 -3.82
C LYS A 98 -12.00 8.60 -2.83
N LEU A 99 -12.35 7.74 -1.87
CA LEU A 99 -11.39 7.20 -0.89
C LEU A 99 -10.51 6.07 -1.42
N TRP A 100 -10.89 5.43 -2.53
CA TRP A 100 -10.17 4.26 -3.06
C TRP A 100 -8.69 4.53 -3.33
N PHE A 101 -8.34 5.72 -3.83
CA PHE A 101 -6.94 6.08 -4.07
C PHE A 101 -6.14 6.18 -2.76
N LEU A 102 -6.71 6.81 -1.73
CA LEU A 102 -6.10 6.86 -0.40
C LEU A 102 -5.86 5.45 0.14
N TYR A 103 -6.86 4.58 0.10
CA TYR A 103 -6.72 3.19 0.57
C TYR A 103 -5.68 2.40 -0.22
N TRP A 104 -5.59 2.62 -1.52
CA TRP A 104 -4.55 2.02 -2.35
C TRP A 104 -3.14 2.48 -1.93
N VAL A 105 -2.95 3.78 -1.67
CA VAL A 105 -1.68 4.32 -1.13
C VAL A 105 -1.37 3.74 0.25
N MET A 106 -2.35 3.67 1.14
CA MET A 106 -2.18 3.10 2.49
C MET A 106 -1.83 1.61 2.45
N GLY A 107 -2.43 0.85 1.54
CA GLY A 107 -2.09 -0.55 1.31
C GLY A 107 -0.64 -0.73 0.86
N LEU A 108 -0.15 0.13 -0.05
CA LEU A 108 1.26 0.15 -0.44
C LEU A 108 2.18 0.52 0.72
N ILE A 109 1.83 1.56 1.50
CA ILE A 109 2.58 1.97 2.68
C ILE A 109 2.72 0.79 3.65
N ALA A 110 1.62 0.13 3.99
CA ALA A 110 1.62 -0.99 4.92
C ALA A 110 2.52 -2.15 4.43
N LEU A 111 2.43 -2.48 3.14
CA LEU A 111 3.26 -3.52 2.52
C LEU A 111 4.75 -3.17 2.59
N ILE A 112 5.12 -1.97 2.15
CA ILE A 112 6.52 -1.52 2.13
C ILE A 112 7.06 -1.39 3.56
N LEU A 113 6.24 -0.94 4.51
CA LEU A 113 6.62 -0.81 5.91
C LEU A 113 6.88 -2.18 6.54
N MET A 114 6.03 -3.19 6.29
CA MET A 114 6.30 -4.57 6.74
C MET A 114 7.61 -5.11 6.17
N GLN A 115 7.87 -4.91 4.88
CA GLN A 115 9.13 -5.31 4.28
C GLN A 115 10.31 -4.56 4.91
N THR A 116 10.19 -3.25 5.09
CA THR A 116 11.21 -2.40 5.73
C THR A 116 11.52 -2.89 7.14
N LEU A 117 10.51 -3.26 7.93
CA LEU A 117 10.71 -3.82 9.27
C LEU A 117 11.45 -5.16 9.24
N ASN A 118 11.15 -6.04 8.27
CA ASN A 118 11.91 -7.28 8.08
C ASN A 118 13.38 -6.99 7.74
N TYR A 119 13.65 -6.09 6.79
CA TYR A 119 15.02 -5.68 6.47
C TYR A 119 15.73 -5.03 7.67
N TYR A 120 15.05 -4.16 8.42
CA TYR A 120 15.62 -3.54 9.61
C TYR A 120 16.00 -4.57 10.69
N LYS A 121 15.14 -5.57 10.92
CA LYS A 121 15.45 -6.66 11.88
C LYS A 121 16.67 -7.47 11.45
N ASN A 122 16.80 -7.79 10.16
CA ASN A 122 17.98 -8.47 9.61
C ASN A 122 19.24 -7.61 9.80
N TYR A 123 19.16 -6.31 9.53
CA TYR A 123 20.28 -5.39 9.75
C TYR A 123 20.72 -5.36 11.20
N LYS A 124 19.76 -5.32 12.14
CA LYS A 124 20.06 -5.36 13.58
C LYS A 124 20.65 -6.71 14.03
N LEU A 125 20.26 -7.81 13.38
CA LEU A 125 20.83 -9.13 13.65
C LEU A 125 22.31 -9.17 13.26
N LEU A 126 22.66 -8.69 12.07
CA LEU A 126 24.06 -8.66 11.60
C LEU A 126 24.94 -7.80 12.51
N GLN A 127 24.47 -6.62 12.91
CA GLN A 127 25.20 -5.76 13.86
C GLN A 127 25.47 -6.41 15.23
N ARG A 128 24.71 -7.46 15.61
CA ARG A 128 24.94 -8.21 16.84
C ARG A 128 25.90 -9.38 16.65
N ILE A 129 26.02 -9.91 15.44
CA ILE A 129 26.90 -11.04 15.10
C ILE A 129 28.32 -10.55 14.76
N GLU A 130 28.43 -9.36 14.16
CA GLU A 130 29.72 -8.72 13.82
C GLU A 130 30.38 -8.01 15.02
N LYS A 131 29.71 -7.94 16.18
CA LYS A 131 30.26 -7.45 17.46
C LYS A 131 30.73 -8.60 18.32
#